data_AF-A0A232EL74-F1
#
_entry.id   AF-A0A232EL74-F1
#
_cell.length_a   1.000
_cell.length_b   1.000
_cell.length_c   1.000
_cell.angle_alpha   90.00
_cell.angle_beta   90.00
_cell.angle_gamma   90.00
#
_symmetry.space_group_name_H-M   'P 1'
#
loop_
_entity.id
_entity.type
_entity.pdbx_description
1 polymer ?
#
loop_
_entity_poly.entity_id
_entity_poly.type
_entity_poly.pdbx_seq_one_letter_code
_entity_poly.pdbx_strand_id
1 'polypeptide(L)'
;MEGSPFIPRASILNRDRTVTNKVLLIIFSVLFAIWVPIVIYGTLSAWEISHPYSPKTQVQALKHSTLRRTFFIVLGYSMLAGSLSIALFVAMRYIPKFSYCVLFTFWMPVVYCTLAAVYKLSLQSVWVMIGSYLSCVFVFYLLHTEWLHLPEGILKESCNAVMFFPSAIGFSILINFTALLVLVLTIVVVLLLKDLNTFLALLIQLLDVVIGIWAMSVILLLGLMSLSSTYATWFWTANKNEIPNATVLRAFKLNSKYHLGTAAFGTTIVGPVYSFYLVLAQGISKFMDDYDKAYICFFIYNFFDAIALKFTFTGSIVKCAINGTNYQESATRAINDLEEHPRRCLVVTKVFEYVLTFIGCILVLCLGLSIFAYVSIDFGDISSRGNIVLWAIVFGGMMFVLPMFWTISSAYYTILFCVIEDLEIHNGTQERPFVMSQKLHEAVNHNGPPASFHSCMTCCGAINTDQRIE
;
A
#
# COMPACT_ATOMS: atom_id res chain seq x y z
N MET A 1 38.34 -12.89 -27.47
CA MET A 1 36.92 -12.52 -27.62
C MET A 1 36.13 -13.80 -27.55
N GLU A 2 35.65 -14.15 -26.37
CA GLU A 2 34.60 -15.16 -26.18
C GLU A 2 34.00 -14.82 -24.83
N GLY A 3 32.98 -13.96 -24.85
CA GLY A 3 32.20 -13.62 -23.66
C GLY A 3 31.42 -14.85 -23.26
N SER A 4 31.67 -15.37 -22.06
CA SER A 4 30.83 -16.43 -21.50
C SER A 4 29.38 -15.94 -21.48
N PRO A 5 28.41 -16.78 -21.87
CA PRO A 5 27.04 -16.33 -22.01
C PRO A 5 26.50 -16.02 -20.61
N PHE A 6 26.22 -14.74 -20.36
CA PHE A 6 25.16 -14.35 -19.43
C PHE A 6 23.99 -15.30 -19.69
N ILE A 7 23.60 -16.12 -18.72
CA ILE A 7 22.39 -16.94 -18.84
C ILE A 7 21.26 -15.97 -18.51
N PRO A 8 20.56 -15.38 -19.50
CA PRO A 8 19.45 -14.50 -19.18
C PRO A 8 18.43 -15.32 -18.39
N ARG A 9 18.06 -14.83 -17.20
CA ARG A 9 16.87 -15.31 -16.51
C ARG A 9 15.73 -15.27 -17.53
N ALA A 10 15.10 -16.41 -17.80
CA ALA A 10 14.00 -16.47 -18.77
C ALA A 10 12.99 -15.37 -18.44
N SER A 11 12.50 -14.66 -19.47
CA SER A 11 11.53 -13.56 -19.30
C SER A 11 10.43 -14.01 -18.35
N ILE A 12 10.18 -13.22 -17.29
CA ILE A 12 9.23 -13.55 -16.22
C ILE A 12 7.82 -13.84 -16.77
N LEU A 13 7.49 -13.25 -17.92
CA LEU A 13 6.23 -13.45 -18.64
C LEU A 13 6.18 -14.75 -19.45
N ASN A 14 7.33 -15.26 -19.91
CA ASN A 14 7.44 -16.45 -20.75
C ASN A 14 7.82 -17.71 -19.94
N ARG A 15 7.99 -17.59 -18.63
CA ARG A 15 8.27 -18.72 -17.75
C ARG A 15 7.07 -19.67 -17.71
N ASP A 16 7.33 -20.97 -17.78
CA ASP A 16 6.30 -21.98 -17.61
C ASP A 16 5.68 -21.90 -16.20
N ARG A 17 4.35 -21.88 -16.15
CA ARG A 17 3.57 -21.77 -14.92
C ARG A 17 2.53 -22.87 -14.87
N THR A 18 2.32 -23.41 -13.67
CA THR A 18 1.23 -24.35 -13.39
C THR A 18 0.14 -23.64 -12.59
N VAL A 19 -1.10 -24.12 -12.70
CA VAL A 19 -2.21 -23.58 -11.90
C VAL A 19 -1.96 -23.91 -10.43
N THR A 20 -1.79 -22.86 -9.63
CA THR A 20 -1.49 -22.95 -8.20
C THR A 20 -2.77 -22.99 -7.36
N ASN A 21 -2.74 -23.69 -6.21
CA ASN A 21 -3.81 -23.72 -5.21
C ASN A 21 -5.22 -24.03 -5.78
N LYS A 22 -5.35 -25.12 -6.56
CA LYS A 22 -6.58 -25.49 -7.31
C LYS A 22 -7.83 -25.64 -6.44
N VAL A 23 -7.71 -26.21 -5.23
CA VAL A 23 -8.87 -26.41 -4.34
C VAL A 23 -9.49 -25.07 -3.93
N LEU A 24 -8.66 -24.13 -3.48
CA LEU A 24 -9.15 -22.80 -3.10
C LEU A 24 -9.66 -22.00 -4.30
N LEU A 25 -9.09 -22.19 -5.48
CA LEU A 25 -9.63 -21.61 -6.70
C LEU A 25 -11.08 -22.08 -6.94
N ILE A 26 -11.35 -23.38 -6.82
CA ILE A 26 -12.70 -23.93 -6.98
C ILE A 26 -13.66 -23.35 -5.92
N ILE A 27 -13.24 -23.34 -4.65
CA ILE A 27 -14.04 -22.78 -3.55
C ILE A 27 -14.37 -21.30 -3.82
N PHE A 28 -13.35 -20.51 -4.18
CA PHE A 28 -13.51 -19.10 -4.51
C PHE A 28 -14.48 -18.89 -5.68
N SER A 29 -14.32 -19.64 -6.76
CA SER A 29 -15.20 -19.52 -7.93
C SER A 29 -16.65 -19.87 -7.62
N VAL A 30 -16.90 -20.90 -6.81
CA VAL A 30 -18.26 -21.29 -6.39
C VAL A 30 -18.89 -20.22 -5.49
N LEU A 31 -18.16 -19.75 -4.48
CA LEU A 31 -18.67 -18.73 -3.56
C LEU A 31 -18.91 -17.38 -4.25
N PHE A 32 -18.00 -16.97 -5.15
CA PHE A 32 -18.19 -15.76 -5.95
C PHE A 32 -19.42 -15.88 -6.88
N ALA A 33 -19.68 -17.06 -7.44
CA ALA A 33 -20.88 -17.30 -8.24
C ALA A 33 -22.18 -17.23 -7.41
N ILE A 34 -22.15 -17.59 -6.12
CA ILE A 34 -23.27 -17.45 -5.18
C ILE A 34 -23.49 -15.98 -4.77
N TRP A 35 -22.42 -15.20 -4.65
CA TRP A 35 -22.48 -13.80 -4.26
C TRP A 35 -23.23 -12.93 -5.28
N VAL A 36 -23.08 -13.19 -6.58
CA VAL A 36 -23.75 -12.41 -7.64
C VAL A 36 -25.29 -12.43 -7.48
N PRO A 37 -25.97 -13.59 -7.35
CA PRO A 37 -27.39 -13.64 -7.01
C PRO A 37 -27.77 -12.95 -5.71
N ILE A 38 -26.93 -12.99 -4.67
CA ILE A 38 -27.21 -12.30 -3.39
C ILE A 38 -27.30 -10.79 -3.61
N VAL A 39 -26.36 -10.22 -4.37
CA VAL A 39 -26.37 -8.79 -4.72
C VAL A 39 -27.58 -8.44 -5.57
N ILE A 40 -27.93 -9.28 -6.55
CA ILE A 40 -29.11 -9.08 -7.38
C ILE A 40 -30.39 -9.13 -6.53
N TYR A 41 -30.52 -10.12 -5.65
CA TYR A 41 -31.67 -10.25 -4.76
C TYR A 41 -31.81 -9.06 -3.81
N GLY A 42 -30.72 -8.62 -3.18
CA GLY A 42 -30.73 -7.46 -2.28
C GLY A 42 -31.15 -6.17 -2.99
N THR A 43 -30.64 -5.94 -4.21
CA THR A 43 -30.98 -4.76 -5.01
C THR A 43 -32.43 -4.78 -5.51
N LEU A 44 -32.95 -5.94 -5.93
CA LEU A 44 -34.35 -6.09 -6.36
C LEU A 44 -35.35 -5.96 -5.19
N SER A 45 -35.04 -6.55 -4.04
CA SER A 45 -35.90 -6.47 -2.85
C SER A 45 -36.08 -5.01 -2.38
N ALA A 46 -35.02 -4.21 -2.48
CA ALA A 46 -35.06 -2.79 -2.16
C ALA A 46 -35.85 -1.94 -3.17
N TRP A 47 -35.84 -2.32 -4.45
CA TRP A 47 -36.61 -1.64 -5.48
C TRP A 47 -38.12 -1.74 -5.19
N GLU A 48 -38.60 -2.91 -4.77
CA GLU A 48 -40.00 -3.13 -4.42
C GLU A 48 -40.43 -2.36 -3.15
N ILE A 49 -39.56 -2.27 -2.14
CA ILE A 49 -39.85 -1.54 -0.89
C ILE A 49 -39.85 -0.01 -1.09
N SER A 50 -39.06 0.51 -2.03
CA SER A 50 -38.89 1.95 -2.25
C SER A 50 -39.92 2.61 -3.18
N HIS A 51 -40.76 1.83 -3.88
CA HIS A 51 -41.79 2.33 -4.79
C HIS A 51 -43.24 1.94 -4.41
N PRO A 52 -43.75 2.32 -3.21
CA PRO A 52 -45.20 2.46 -3.06
C PRO A 52 -45.66 3.68 -3.89
N TYR A 53 -46.56 3.43 -4.85
CA TYR A 53 -47.17 4.41 -5.76
C TYR A 53 -47.43 5.78 -5.08
N SER A 54 -46.71 6.81 -5.52
CA SER A 54 -46.92 8.20 -5.10
C SER A 54 -46.43 9.16 -6.18
N PRO A 55 -47.27 10.09 -6.68
CA PRO A 55 -46.84 11.10 -7.64
C PRO A 55 -46.09 12.22 -6.91
N LYS A 56 -44.79 12.41 -7.18
CA LYS A 56 -43.99 13.47 -6.54
C LYS A 56 -43.88 14.71 -7.43
N THR A 57 -44.31 15.83 -6.85
CA THR A 57 -44.28 17.22 -7.33
C THR A 57 -42.88 17.85 -7.27
N GLN A 58 -42.74 19.00 -7.96
CA GLN A 58 -41.64 19.96 -8.19
C GLN A 58 -40.38 20.00 -7.27
N VAL A 59 -40.34 19.38 -6.09
CA VAL A 59 -39.18 19.29 -5.19
C VAL A 59 -38.03 18.44 -5.78
N GLN A 60 -38.30 17.55 -6.74
CA GLN A 60 -37.27 16.77 -7.43
C GLN A 60 -36.35 17.64 -8.31
N ALA A 61 -36.86 18.69 -8.95
CA ALA A 61 -36.08 19.50 -9.88
C ALA A 61 -34.96 20.31 -9.19
N LEU A 62 -35.21 20.84 -7.98
CA LEU A 62 -34.22 21.58 -7.18
C LEU A 62 -33.15 20.64 -6.58
N LYS A 63 -33.52 19.38 -6.29
CA LYS A 63 -32.59 18.34 -5.82
C LYS A 63 -31.66 17.88 -6.95
N HIS A 64 -32.18 17.76 -8.18
CA HIS A 64 -31.38 17.39 -9.36
C HIS A 64 -30.35 18.46 -9.75
N SER A 65 -30.67 19.75 -9.66
CA SER A 65 -29.69 20.82 -9.99
C SER A 65 -28.54 20.88 -8.99
N THR A 66 -28.85 20.72 -7.69
CA THR A 66 -27.85 20.69 -6.61
C THR A 66 -26.96 19.45 -6.72
N LEU A 67 -27.54 18.27 -6.96
CA LEU A 67 -26.82 17.01 -7.14
C LEU A 67 -25.87 17.07 -8.34
N ARG A 68 -26.32 17.66 -9.45
CA ARG A 68 -25.51 17.84 -10.66
C ARG A 68 -24.30 18.73 -10.39
N ARG A 69 -24.47 19.85 -9.67
CA ARG A 69 -23.35 20.75 -9.32
C ARG A 69 -22.35 20.07 -8.38
N THR A 70 -22.83 19.35 -7.36
CA THR A 70 -21.97 18.56 -6.46
C THR A 70 -21.16 17.49 -7.21
N PHE A 71 -21.80 16.79 -8.15
CA PHE A 71 -21.12 15.79 -8.98
C PHE A 71 -19.96 16.38 -9.77
N PHE A 72 -20.17 17.52 -10.46
CA PHE A 72 -19.10 18.16 -11.23
C PHE A 72 -17.97 18.69 -10.35
N ILE A 73 -18.26 19.20 -9.15
CA ILE A 73 -17.24 19.63 -8.18
C ILE A 73 -16.39 18.43 -7.74
N VAL A 74 -17.03 17.33 -7.33
CA VAL A 74 -16.33 16.11 -6.90
C VAL A 74 -15.50 15.53 -8.05
N LEU A 75 -16.05 15.49 -9.27
CA LEU A 75 -15.34 15.00 -10.45
C LEU A 75 -14.12 15.86 -10.77
N GLY A 76 -14.27 17.17 -10.85
CA GLY A 76 -13.16 18.10 -11.13
C GLY A 76 -12.07 18.02 -10.07
N TYR A 77 -12.46 17.94 -8.79
CA TYR A 77 -11.52 17.78 -7.68
C TYR A 77 -10.80 16.42 -7.71
N SER A 78 -11.47 15.37 -8.15
CA SER A 78 -10.85 14.05 -8.29
C SER A 78 -9.81 14.03 -9.43
N MET A 79 -10.09 14.73 -10.53
CA MET A 79 -9.11 14.93 -11.61
C MET A 79 -7.89 15.75 -11.13
N LEU A 80 -8.10 16.77 -10.31
CA LEU A 80 -7.02 17.53 -9.66
C LEU A 80 -6.19 16.65 -8.71
N ALA A 81 -6.84 15.79 -7.92
CA ALA A 81 -6.15 14.83 -7.07
C ALA A 81 -5.28 13.87 -7.90
N GLY A 82 -5.78 13.39 -9.05
CA GLY A 82 -5.01 12.59 -9.99
C GLY A 82 -3.80 13.32 -10.56
N SER A 83 -3.97 14.56 -11.04
CA SER A 83 -2.86 15.32 -11.62
C SER A 83 -1.79 15.67 -10.60
N LEU A 84 -2.17 16.07 -9.37
CA LEU A 84 -1.24 16.34 -8.28
C LEU A 84 -0.51 15.06 -7.82
N SER A 85 -1.19 13.91 -7.77
CA SER A 85 -0.56 12.64 -7.44
C SER A 85 0.52 12.27 -8.45
N ILE A 86 0.25 12.46 -9.75
CA ILE A 86 1.23 12.21 -10.82
C ILE A 86 2.37 13.22 -10.73
N ALA A 87 2.09 14.50 -10.51
CA ALA A 87 3.11 15.54 -10.39
C ALA A 87 4.05 15.30 -9.19
N LEU A 88 3.50 14.95 -8.02
CA LEU A 88 4.29 14.58 -6.85
C LEU A 88 5.16 13.36 -7.12
N PHE A 89 4.60 12.34 -7.78
CA PHE A 89 5.35 11.16 -8.14
C PHE A 89 6.52 11.48 -9.09
N VAL A 90 6.30 12.31 -10.12
CA VAL A 90 7.38 12.78 -11.00
C VAL A 90 8.41 13.57 -10.20
N ALA A 91 7.98 14.43 -9.27
CA ALA A 91 8.88 15.17 -8.39
C ALA A 91 9.77 14.25 -7.52
N MET A 92 9.23 13.13 -7.02
CA MET A 92 10.00 12.13 -6.25
C MET A 92 11.19 11.54 -7.02
N ARG A 93 11.17 11.55 -8.36
CA ARG A 93 12.32 11.12 -9.16
C ARG A 93 13.49 12.11 -9.08
N TYR A 94 13.18 13.41 -9.03
CA TYR A 94 14.16 14.49 -9.23
C TYR A 94 14.63 15.12 -7.93
N ILE A 95 13.92 14.96 -6.82
CA ILE A 95 14.30 15.51 -5.51
C ILE A 95 15.27 14.51 -4.83
N PRO A 96 16.58 14.79 -4.80
CA PRO A 96 17.62 13.80 -4.50
C PRO A 96 17.88 13.61 -2.98
N LYS A 97 16.93 14.00 -2.12
CA LYS A 97 17.12 14.05 -0.65
C LYS A 97 15.86 13.71 0.13
N PHE A 98 15.00 12.85 -0.43
CA PHE A 98 13.75 12.48 0.22
C PHE A 98 13.97 11.77 1.57
N SER A 99 15.10 11.06 1.71
CA SER A 99 15.62 10.45 2.95
C SER A 99 15.70 11.42 4.14
N TYR A 100 15.92 12.72 3.91
CA TYR A 100 15.89 13.75 4.96
C TYR A 100 14.48 14.17 5.38
N CYS A 101 13.50 14.12 4.46
CA CYS A 101 12.10 14.32 4.81
C CYS A 101 11.61 13.23 5.77
N VAL A 102 12.17 12.02 5.69
CA VAL A 102 11.84 10.90 6.60
C VAL A 102 12.15 11.25 8.05
N LEU A 103 13.26 11.93 8.29
CA LEU A 103 13.62 12.36 9.64
C LEU A 103 12.60 13.33 10.19
N PHE A 104 12.16 14.31 9.38
CA PHE A 104 11.09 15.22 9.75
C PHE A 104 9.76 14.49 10.01
N THR A 105 9.47 13.42 9.27
CA THR A 105 8.24 12.64 9.46
C THR A 105 8.19 11.84 10.74
N PHE A 106 9.34 11.38 11.24
CA PHE A 106 9.38 10.78 12.57
C PHE A 106 8.97 11.79 13.63
N TRP A 107 9.40 13.04 13.50
CA TRP A 107 8.98 14.09 14.44
C TRP A 107 7.51 14.50 14.32
N MET A 108 6.80 14.18 13.24
CA MET A 108 5.40 14.62 13.04
C MET A 108 4.42 14.06 14.09
N PRO A 109 4.40 12.75 14.41
CA PRO A 109 3.65 12.23 15.55
C PRO A 109 4.01 12.91 16.87
N VAL A 110 5.29 13.21 17.11
CA VAL A 110 5.73 13.93 18.31
C VAL A 110 5.14 15.33 18.33
N VAL A 111 5.25 16.08 17.22
CA VAL A 111 4.71 17.43 17.06
C VAL A 111 3.19 17.45 17.18
N TYR A 112 2.49 16.49 16.60
CA TYR A 112 1.04 16.38 16.72
C TYR A 112 0.63 16.11 18.17
N CYS A 113 1.31 15.18 18.85
CA CYS A 113 1.00 14.85 20.23
C CYS A 113 1.36 15.97 21.21
N THR A 114 2.44 16.73 20.96
CA THR A 114 2.78 17.93 21.73
C THR A 114 1.72 19.01 21.53
N LEU A 115 1.32 19.30 20.28
CA LEU A 115 0.26 20.28 19.98
C LEU A 115 -1.10 19.87 20.57
N ALA A 116 -1.45 18.57 20.50
CA ALA A 116 -2.67 18.05 21.09
C ALA A 116 -2.65 18.13 22.63
N ALA A 117 -1.50 17.83 23.25
CA ALA A 117 -1.32 17.99 24.70
C ALA A 117 -1.38 19.45 25.14
N VAL A 118 -0.90 20.39 24.32
CA VAL A 118 -1.03 21.85 24.55
C VAL A 118 -2.48 22.31 24.39
N TYR A 119 -3.20 21.81 23.38
CA TYR A 119 -4.61 22.18 23.14
C TYR A 119 -5.56 21.62 24.20
N LYS A 120 -5.30 20.40 24.69
CA LYS A 120 -6.07 19.78 25.77
C LYS A 120 -5.16 18.89 26.62
N LEU A 121 -4.67 19.44 27.73
CA LEU A 121 -3.78 18.73 28.64
C LEU A 121 -4.54 17.62 29.37
N SER A 122 -4.37 16.40 28.87
CA SER A 122 -4.89 15.17 29.49
C SER A 122 -3.74 14.22 29.79
N LEU A 123 -3.90 13.38 30.81
CA LEU A 123 -2.89 12.36 31.15
C LEU A 123 -2.63 11.44 29.94
N GLN A 124 -3.67 11.09 29.18
CA GLN A 124 -3.58 10.29 27.96
C GLN A 124 -2.75 10.98 26.86
N SER A 125 -2.93 12.28 26.62
CA SER A 125 -2.15 13.00 25.61
C SER A 125 -0.65 13.09 25.95
N VAL A 126 -0.31 13.19 27.23
CA VAL A 126 1.09 13.21 27.69
C VAL A 126 1.76 11.85 27.45
N TRP A 127 1.03 10.75 27.69
CA TRP A 127 1.56 9.41 27.43
C TRP A 127 1.69 9.09 25.94
N VAL A 128 0.72 9.49 25.11
CA VAL A 128 0.85 9.34 23.65
C VAL A 128 2.02 10.18 23.11
N MET A 129 2.32 11.33 23.72
CA MET A 129 3.49 12.16 23.40
C MET A 129 4.81 11.47 23.77
N ILE A 130 4.93 10.91 24.98
CA ILE A 130 6.12 10.16 25.41
C ILE A 130 6.30 8.90 24.54
N GLY A 131 5.23 8.19 24.19
CA GLY A 131 5.27 7.03 23.29
C GLY A 131 5.70 7.38 21.88
N SER A 132 5.21 8.51 21.36
CA SER A 132 5.66 9.03 20.07
C SER A 132 7.15 9.39 20.10
N TYR A 133 7.61 10.04 21.18
CA TYR A 133 9.02 10.42 21.34
C TYR A 133 9.93 9.19 21.44
N LEU A 134 9.58 8.20 22.26
CA LEU A 134 10.33 6.94 22.39
C LEU A 134 10.33 6.15 21.09
N SER A 135 9.21 6.11 20.35
CA SER A 135 9.16 5.50 19.02
C SER A 135 10.12 6.19 18.05
N CYS A 136 10.25 7.52 18.10
CA CYS A 136 11.18 8.26 17.24
C CYS A 136 12.63 7.99 17.60
N VAL A 137 12.96 7.96 18.90
CA VAL A 137 14.30 7.65 19.38
C VAL A 137 14.68 6.21 19.05
N PHE A 138 13.77 5.26 19.24
CA PHE A 138 13.99 3.85 18.88
C PHE A 138 14.21 3.66 17.39
N VAL A 139 13.40 4.33 16.57
CA VAL A 139 13.55 4.34 15.12
C VAL A 139 14.88 4.99 14.73
N PHE A 140 15.28 6.09 15.34
CA PHE A 140 16.57 6.75 15.07
C PHE A 140 17.77 5.89 15.51
N TYR A 141 17.62 5.14 16.60
CA TYR A 141 18.62 4.18 17.06
C TYR A 141 18.73 2.97 16.11
N LEU A 142 17.61 2.47 15.58
CA LEU A 142 17.61 1.41 14.58
C LEU A 142 18.05 1.89 13.19
N LEU A 143 17.74 3.14 12.84
CA LEU A 143 18.21 3.84 11.65
C LEU A 143 19.59 4.40 11.91
N HIS A 144 20.59 3.51 11.90
CA HIS A 144 21.94 3.99 11.66
C HIS A 144 21.91 4.79 10.34
N THR A 145 22.41 6.01 10.36
CA THR A 145 22.26 7.00 9.27
C THR A 145 22.85 6.51 7.94
N GLU A 146 23.69 5.49 7.98
CA GLU A 146 24.33 4.83 6.84
C GLU A 146 23.37 4.10 5.91
N TRP A 147 22.18 3.77 6.39
CA TRP A 147 21.26 2.84 5.72
C TRP A 147 20.16 3.56 4.95
N LEU A 148 20.22 4.90 4.84
CA LEU A 148 19.29 5.69 4.04
C LEU A 148 19.57 5.64 2.53
N HIS A 149 20.81 5.29 2.13
CA HIS A 149 21.21 5.20 0.73
C HIS A 149 20.49 4.09 -0.02
N LEU A 150 20.33 2.92 0.59
CA LEU A 150 19.66 1.77 -0.03
C LEU A 150 18.16 2.02 -0.29
N PRO A 151 17.33 2.46 0.69
CA PRO A 151 15.94 2.84 0.45
C PRO A 151 15.80 3.90 -0.65
N GLU A 152 16.70 4.88 -0.68
CA GLU A 152 16.68 5.95 -1.69
C GLU A 152 17.01 5.42 -3.09
N GLY A 153 18.03 4.56 -3.21
CA GLY A 153 18.38 3.89 -4.45
C GLY A 153 17.22 3.07 -4.99
N ILE A 154 16.58 2.26 -4.13
CA ILE A 154 15.41 1.45 -4.50
C ILE A 154 14.24 2.34 -4.90
N LEU A 155 13.98 3.42 -4.16
CA LEU A 155 12.88 4.34 -4.46
C LEU A 155 13.07 4.99 -5.83
N LYS A 156 14.27 5.46 -6.13
CA LYS A 156 14.60 6.08 -7.42
C LYS A 156 14.41 5.10 -8.58
N GLU A 157 14.85 3.87 -8.38
CA GLU A 157 14.70 2.82 -9.39
C GLU A 157 13.24 2.41 -9.58
N SER A 158 12.48 2.38 -8.49
CA SER A 158 11.03 2.17 -8.52
C SER A 158 10.31 3.27 -9.29
N CYS A 159 10.70 4.54 -9.08
CA CYS A 159 10.18 5.65 -9.85
C CYS A 159 10.47 5.48 -11.35
N ASN A 160 11.70 5.10 -11.73
CA ASN A 160 12.09 4.83 -13.11
C ASN A 160 11.21 3.72 -13.73
N ALA A 161 10.97 2.63 -13.01
CA ALA A 161 10.13 1.53 -13.46
C ALA A 161 8.66 1.95 -13.68
N VAL A 162 8.08 2.72 -12.75
CA VAL A 162 6.70 3.21 -12.87
C VAL A 162 6.56 4.19 -14.04
N MET A 163 7.50 5.11 -14.25
CA MET A 163 7.46 6.02 -15.41
C MET A 163 7.66 5.29 -16.74
N PHE A 164 8.40 4.19 -16.74
CA PHE A 164 8.53 3.33 -17.93
C PHE A 164 7.19 2.67 -18.30
N PHE A 165 6.33 2.40 -17.31
CA PHE A 165 4.99 1.85 -17.53
C PHE A 165 3.88 2.80 -17.07
N PRO A 166 3.54 3.87 -17.82
CA PRO A 166 2.39 4.73 -17.50
C PRO A 166 1.07 3.94 -17.41
N SER A 167 0.96 2.86 -18.19
CA SER A 167 -0.19 1.93 -18.14
C SER A 167 -0.39 1.25 -16.78
N ALA A 168 0.65 1.16 -15.93
CA ALA A 168 0.54 0.62 -14.58
C ALA A 168 -0.33 1.51 -13.68
N ILE A 169 -0.28 2.83 -13.85
CA ILE A 169 -1.13 3.78 -13.13
C ILE A 169 -2.61 3.54 -13.49
N GLY A 170 -2.92 3.51 -14.79
CA GLY A 170 -4.28 3.25 -15.25
C GLY A 170 -4.81 1.88 -14.80
N PHE A 171 -3.95 0.86 -14.82
CA PHE A 171 -4.26 -0.46 -14.30
C PHE A 171 -4.56 -0.46 -12.80
N SER A 172 -3.75 0.23 -11.99
CA SER A 172 -3.99 0.37 -10.55
C SER A 172 -5.32 1.06 -10.25
N ILE A 173 -5.65 2.13 -10.98
CA ILE A 173 -6.94 2.82 -10.87
C ILE A 173 -8.08 1.85 -11.21
N LEU A 174 -7.96 1.08 -12.30
CA LEU A 174 -8.98 0.10 -12.70
C LEU A 174 -9.18 -1.00 -11.66
N ILE A 175 -8.10 -1.57 -11.12
CA ILE A 175 -8.16 -2.59 -10.07
C ILE A 175 -8.80 -2.02 -8.81
N ASN A 176 -8.41 -0.82 -8.39
CA ASN A 176 -8.97 -0.18 -7.21
C ASN A 176 -10.44 0.16 -7.38
N PHE A 177 -10.83 0.70 -8.55
CA PHE A 177 -12.23 0.95 -8.91
C PHE A 177 -13.05 -0.34 -8.85
N THR A 178 -12.55 -1.44 -9.41
CA THR A 178 -13.24 -2.73 -9.40
C THR A 178 -13.40 -3.26 -7.97
N ALA A 179 -12.36 -3.15 -7.14
CA ALA A 179 -12.41 -3.53 -5.73
C ALA A 179 -13.41 -2.67 -4.95
N LEU A 180 -13.40 -1.34 -5.15
CA LEU A 180 -14.34 -0.42 -4.50
C LEU A 180 -15.78 -0.70 -4.94
N LEU A 181 -16.01 -1.04 -6.21
CA LEU A 181 -17.34 -1.41 -6.70
C LEU A 181 -17.88 -2.63 -5.95
N VAL A 182 -17.07 -3.69 -5.76
CA VAL A 182 -17.45 -4.87 -4.97
C VAL A 182 -17.77 -4.49 -3.52
N LEU A 183 -16.93 -3.64 -2.91
CA LEU A 183 -17.17 -3.16 -1.55
C LEU A 183 -18.47 -2.36 -1.42
N VAL A 184 -18.74 -1.45 -2.37
CA VAL A 184 -19.97 -0.65 -2.39
C VAL A 184 -21.18 -1.55 -2.57
N LEU A 185 -21.14 -2.54 -3.46
CA LEU A 185 -22.23 -3.50 -3.63
C LEU A 185 -22.51 -4.28 -2.34
N THR A 186 -21.45 -4.72 -1.66
CA THR A 186 -21.54 -5.40 -0.35
C THR A 186 -22.21 -4.50 0.69
N ILE A 187 -21.73 -3.26 0.85
CA ILE A 187 -22.30 -2.29 1.81
C ILE A 187 -23.76 -2.00 1.48
N VAL A 188 -24.09 -1.83 0.20
CA VAL A 188 -25.47 -1.58 -0.26
C VAL A 188 -26.37 -2.74 0.14
N VAL A 189 -25.99 -3.99 -0.10
CA VAL A 189 -26.78 -5.17 0.28
C VAL A 189 -27.02 -5.20 1.79
N VAL A 190 -25.99 -4.96 2.61
CA VAL A 190 -26.13 -4.88 4.08
C VAL A 190 -27.11 -3.78 4.49
N LEU A 191 -27.00 -2.58 3.91
CA LEU A 191 -27.90 -1.46 4.22
C LEU A 191 -29.35 -1.76 3.81
N LEU A 192 -29.54 -2.41 2.67
CA LEU A 192 -30.87 -2.75 2.14
C LEU A 192 -31.57 -3.83 2.96
N LEU A 193 -30.81 -4.77 3.53
CA LEU A 193 -31.36 -5.86 4.33
C LEU A 193 -31.41 -5.53 5.83
N LYS A 194 -30.91 -4.36 6.26
CA LYS A 194 -30.73 -4.00 7.68
C LYS A 194 -32.00 -4.13 8.52
N ASP A 195 -33.15 -3.77 7.98
CA ASP A 195 -34.42 -3.77 8.71
C ASP A 195 -35.13 -5.14 8.72
N LEU A 196 -34.60 -6.11 7.97
CA LEU A 196 -35.15 -7.47 7.91
C LEU A 196 -34.54 -8.35 9.02
N ASN A 197 -35.25 -8.46 10.15
CA ASN A 197 -34.83 -9.28 11.31
C ASN A 197 -35.16 -10.78 11.17
N THR A 198 -35.03 -11.36 9.98
CA THR A 198 -35.20 -12.81 9.78
C THR A 198 -33.86 -13.54 9.82
N PHE A 199 -33.84 -14.78 10.30
CA PHE A 199 -32.62 -15.61 10.29
C PHE A 199 -32.02 -15.73 8.88
N LEU A 200 -32.87 -15.85 7.85
CA LEU A 200 -32.44 -15.90 6.46
C LEU A 200 -31.76 -14.60 6.00
N ALA A 201 -32.32 -13.43 6.36
CA ALA A 201 -31.71 -12.14 6.04
C ALA A 201 -30.34 -11.96 6.73
N LEU A 202 -30.21 -12.39 7.99
CA LEU A 202 -28.93 -12.39 8.71
C LEU A 202 -27.89 -13.29 8.02
N LEU A 203 -28.29 -14.49 7.60
CA LEU A 203 -27.43 -15.41 6.87
C LEU A 203 -26.96 -14.82 5.53
N ILE A 204 -27.87 -14.18 4.78
CA ILE A 204 -27.55 -13.52 3.51
C ILE A 204 -26.57 -12.36 3.73
N GLN A 205 -26.78 -11.51 4.74
CA GLN A 205 -25.86 -10.42 5.07
C GLN A 205 -24.47 -10.93 5.45
N LEU A 206 -24.40 -12.01 6.24
CA LEU A 206 -23.11 -12.59 6.63
C LEU A 206 -22.36 -13.15 5.41
N LEU A 207 -23.06 -13.90 4.54
CA LEU A 207 -22.47 -14.43 3.31
C LEU A 207 -22.02 -13.31 2.37
N ASP A 208 -22.82 -12.25 2.22
CA ASP A 208 -22.49 -11.08 1.42
C ASP A 208 -21.20 -10.40 1.91
N VAL A 209 -21.13 -10.09 3.21
CA VAL A 209 -19.95 -9.43 3.80
C VAL A 209 -18.69 -10.28 3.66
N VAL A 210 -18.79 -11.58 3.99
CA VAL A 210 -17.63 -12.48 3.94
C VAL A 210 -17.14 -12.66 2.50
N ILE A 211 -18.03 -12.95 1.55
CA ILE A 211 -17.64 -13.21 0.17
C ILE A 211 -17.23 -11.90 -0.54
N GLY A 212 -17.95 -10.80 -0.31
CA GLY A 212 -17.66 -9.49 -0.89
C GLY A 212 -16.30 -8.93 -0.46
N ILE A 213 -15.98 -8.98 0.84
CA ILE A 213 -14.66 -8.57 1.35
C ILE A 213 -13.56 -9.48 0.80
N TRP A 214 -13.82 -10.80 0.73
CA TRP A 214 -12.84 -11.75 0.20
C TRP A 214 -12.58 -11.50 -1.29
N ALA A 215 -13.61 -11.30 -2.09
CA ALA A 215 -13.51 -10.98 -3.52
C ALA A 215 -12.78 -9.66 -3.77
N MET A 216 -13.11 -8.60 -3.03
CA MET A 216 -12.39 -7.33 -3.06
C MET A 216 -10.90 -7.53 -2.78
N SER A 217 -10.56 -8.30 -1.75
CA SER A 217 -9.17 -8.58 -1.37
C SER A 217 -8.43 -9.36 -2.47
N VAL A 218 -9.08 -10.35 -3.11
CA VAL A 218 -8.49 -11.12 -4.21
C VAL A 218 -8.20 -10.23 -5.41
N ILE A 219 -9.10 -9.30 -5.75
CA ILE A 219 -8.91 -8.32 -6.83
C ILE A 219 -7.68 -7.44 -6.56
N LEU A 220 -7.55 -6.89 -5.36
CA LEU A 220 -6.40 -6.06 -4.98
C LEU A 220 -5.08 -6.86 -5.02
N LEU A 221 -5.11 -8.11 -4.56
CA LEU A 221 -3.92 -8.98 -4.53
C LEU A 221 -3.46 -9.41 -5.92
N LEU A 222 -4.40 -9.69 -6.83
CA LEU A 222 -4.09 -9.90 -8.25
C LEU A 222 -3.49 -8.66 -8.89
N GLY A 223 -3.97 -7.47 -8.50
CA GLY A 223 -3.38 -6.20 -8.89
C GLY A 223 -1.91 -6.11 -8.50
N LEU A 224 -1.60 -6.37 -7.22
CA LEU A 224 -0.23 -6.43 -6.72
C LEU A 224 0.63 -7.42 -7.50
N MET A 225 0.19 -8.68 -7.67
CA MET A 225 0.95 -9.69 -8.43
C MET A 225 1.24 -9.24 -9.87
N SER A 226 0.28 -8.57 -10.51
CA SER A 226 0.41 -8.10 -11.90
C SER A 226 1.39 -6.94 -12.03
N LEU A 227 1.35 -6.00 -11.09
CA LEU A 227 2.34 -4.92 -10.99
C LEU A 227 3.73 -5.49 -10.68
N SER A 228 3.85 -6.40 -9.73
CA SER A 228 5.13 -7.04 -9.39
C SER A 228 5.73 -7.82 -10.54
N SER A 229 4.93 -8.58 -11.29
CA SER A 229 5.42 -9.26 -12.50
C SER A 229 5.95 -8.26 -13.53
N THR A 230 5.29 -7.11 -13.66
CA THR A 230 5.67 -6.04 -14.59
C THR A 230 6.98 -5.37 -14.19
N TYR A 231 7.11 -4.94 -12.94
CA TYR A 231 8.32 -4.27 -12.46
C TYR A 231 9.51 -5.22 -12.37
N ALA A 232 9.29 -6.48 -12.01
CA ALA A 232 10.33 -7.48 -12.06
C ALA A 232 10.81 -7.71 -13.50
N THR A 233 9.89 -7.76 -14.48
CA THR A 233 10.27 -7.85 -15.91
C THR A 233 11.18 -6.68 -16.29
N TRP A 234 10.88 -5.47 -15.83
CA TRP A 234 11.72 -4.31 -16.06
C TRP A 234 13.08 -4.40 -15.36
N PHE A 235 13.13 -4.87 -14.11
CA PHE A 235 14.40 -5.04 -13.39
C PHE A 235 15.32 -6.03 -14.09
N TRP A 236 14.81 -7.23 -14.39
CA TRP A 236 15.59 -8.34 -14.93
C TRP A 236 15.93 -8.23 -16.42
N THR A 237 15.32 -7.30 -17.15
CA THR A 237 15.63 -7.07 -18.56
C THR A 237 16.74 -6.03 -18.70
N ALA A 238 17.94 -6.43 -19.08
CA ALA A 238 19.09 -5.52 -19.22
C ALA A 238 18.83 -4.42 -20.28
N ASN A 239 18.42 -4.82 -21.48
CA ASN A 239 18.07 -3.91 -22.55
C ASN A 239 16.57 -3.56 -22.51
N LYS A 240 16.24 -2.35 -22.00
CA LYS A 240 14.83 -1.95 -21.81
C LYS A 240 14.00 -1.90 -23.11
N ASN A 241 14.63 -1.90 -24.29
CA ASN A 241 13.95 -1.97 -25.58
C ASN A 241 13.37 -3.36 -25.90
N GLU A 242 13.83 -4.41 -25.21
CA GLU A 242 13.36 -5.79 -25.40
C GLU A 242 12.11 -6.10 -24.55
N ILE A 243 11.67 -5.16 -23.72
CA ILE A 243 10.50 -5.34 -22.87
C ILE A 243 9.23 -5.43 -23.75
N PRO A 244 8.41 -6.49 -23.62
CA PRO A 244 7.24 -6.65 -24.46
C PRO A 244 6.20 -5.54 -24.30
N ASN A 245 5.57 -5.17 -25.41
CA ASN A 245 4.42 -4.26 -25.40
C ASN A 245 3.26 -4.82 -24.56
N ALA A 246 2.52 -3.92 -23.90
CA ALA A 246 1.41 -4.27 -23.01
C ALA A 246 1.78 -5.25 -21.89
N THR A 247 3.00 -5.13 -21.34
CA THR A 247 3.51 -5.97 -20.24
C THR A 247 2.53 -6.07 -19.07
N VAL A 248 1.93 -4.96 -18.63
CA VAL A 248 0.95 -4.94 -17.51
C VAL A 248 -0.25 -5.84 -17.79
N LEU A 249 -0.82 -5.74 -18.99
CA LEU A 249 -1.97 -6.56 -19.39
C LEU A 249 -1.60 -8.04 -19.53
N ARG A 250 -0.42 -8.34 -20.08
CA ARG A 250 0.08 -9.72 -20.20
C ARG A 250 0.29 -10.34 -18.81
N ALA A 251 0.92 -9.60 -17.89
CA ALA A 251 1.09 -10.00 -16.51
C ALA A 251 -0.26 -10.27 -15.82
N PHE A 252 -1.25 -9.38 -16.00
CA PHE A 252 -2.58 -9.58 -15.45
C PHE A 252 -3.27 -10.85 -15.97
N LYS A 253 -3.24 -11.09 -17.28
CA LYS A 253 -3.80 -12.32 -17.88
C LYS A 253 -3.12 -13.57 -17.35
N LEU A 254 -1.80 -13.53 -17.22
CA LEU A 254 -0.99 -14.65 -16.71
C LEU A 254 -1.34 -14.96 -15.25
N ASN A 255 -1.37 -13.94 -14.39
CA ASN A 255 -1.69 -14.11 -12.98
C ASN A 255 -3.15 -14.52 -12.76
N SER A 256 -4.08 -14.00 -13.56
CA SER A 256 -5.50 -14.41 -13.51
C SER A 256 -5.67 -15.88 -13.90
N LYS A 257 -4.87 -16.38 -14.85
CA LYS A 257 -4.94 -17.78 -15.30
C LYS A 257 -4.29 -18.77 -14.32
N TYR A 258 -3.12 -18.43 -13.78
CA TYR A 258 -2.29 -19.40 -13.04
C TYR A 258 -2.20 -19.14 -11.53
N HIS A 259 -2.43 -17.91 -11.07
CA HIS A 259 -2.23 -17.50 -9.67
C HIS A 259 -3.50 -17.02 -8.96
N LEU A 260 -4.68 -17.14 -9.59
CA LEU A 260 -5.95 -16.79 -8.95
C LEU A 260 -6.20 -17.59 -7.66
N GLY A 261 -5.87 -18.88 -7.65
CA GLY A 261 -5.94 -19.71 -6.44
C GLY A 261 -4.94 -19.27 -5.35
N THR A 262 -3.75 -18.82 -5.74
CA THR A 262 -2.75 -18.28 -4.79
C THR A 262 -3.21 -16.94 -4.21
N ALA A 263 -3.86 -16.09 -5.00
CA ALA A 263 -4.46 -14.87 -4.50
C ALA A 263 -5.61 -15.16 -3.52
N ALA A 264 -6.48 -16.12 -3.84
CA ALA A 264 -7.52 -16.59 -2.92
C ALA A 264 -6.92 -17.11 -1.61
N PHE A 265 -5.89 -17.95 -1.67
CA PHE A 265 -5.20 -18.48 -0.49
C PHE A 265 -4.54 -17.39 0.36
N GLY A 266 -3.77 -16.49 -0.27
CA GLY A 266 -3.09 -15.41 0.43
C GLY A 266 -4.08 -14.53 1.20
N THR A 267 -5.18 -14.12 0.58
CA THR A 267 -6.21 -13.30 1.24
C THR A 267 -6.93 -14.03 2.37
N THR A 268 -7.11 -15.35 2.29
CA THR A 268 -7.66 -16.14 3.38
C THR A 268 -6.75 -16.16 4.61
N ILE A 269 -5.42 -16.12 4.43
CA ILE A 269 -4.45 -16.14 5.55
C ILE A 269 -4.44 -14.83 6.34
N VAL A 270 -4.65 -13.69 5.67
CA VAL A 270 -4.57 -12.36 6.31
C VAL A 270 -5.52 -12.25 7.50
N GLY A 271 -6.75 -12.76 7.37
CA GLY A 271 -7.76 -12.74 8.44
C GLY A 271 -7.29 -13.43 9.72
N PRO A 272 -7.00 -14.75 9.69
CA PRO A 272 -6.47 -15.49 10.84
C PRO A 272 -5.20 -14.88 11.44
N VAL A 273 -4.27 -14.41 10.60
CA VAL A 273 -3.03 -13.74 11.07
C VAL A 273 -3.36 -12.48 11.86
N TYR A 274 -4.29 -11.66 11.35
CA TYR A 274 -4.73 -10.45 12.06
C TYR A 274 -5.53 -10.79 13.33
N SER A 275 -6.39 -11.81 13.30
CA SER A 275 -7.13 -12.28 14.48
C SER A 275 -6.17 -12.77 15.58
N PHE A 276 -5.11 -13.50 15.22
CA PHE A 276 -4.07 -13.91 16.16
C PHE A 276 -3.40 -12.69 16.81
N TYR A 277 -3.05 -11.69 16.01
CA TYR A 277 -2.51 -10.42 16.52
C TYR A 277 -3.48 -9.74 17.51
N LEU A 278 -4.78 -9.65 17.19
CA LEU A 278 -5.76 -9.03 18.09
C LEU A 278 -5.88 -9.78 19.41
N VAL A 279 -5.90 -11.12 19.38
CA VAL A 279 -5.94 -11.94 20.60
C VAL A 279 -4.67 -11.77 21.42
N LEU A 280 -3.50 -11.74 20.78
CA LEU A 280 -2.22 -11.50 21.46
C LEU A 280 -2.19 -10.11 22.12
N ALA A 281 -2.57 -9.07 21.37
CA ALA A 281 -2.63 -7.71 21.86
C ALA A 281 -3.60 -7.59 23.05
N GLN A 282 -4.79 -8.20 22.96
CA GLN A 282 -5.75 -8.25 24.07
C GLN A 282 -5.24 -9.05 25.26
N GLY A 283 -4.56 -10.17 25.04
CA GLY A 283 -3.98 -10.99 26.11
C GLY A 283 -2.93 -10.21 26.89
N ILE A 284 -2.00 -9.58 26.20
CA ILE A 284 -0.96 -8.72 26.80
C ILE A 284 -1.62 -7.53 27.53
N SER A 285 -2.69 -6.98 26.97
CA SER A 285 -3.43 -5.88 27.62
C SER A 285 -4.11 -6.26 28.94
N LYS A 286 -4.24 -7.55 29.28
CA LYS A 286 -4.84 -7.99 30.56
C LYS A 286 -3.84 -8.09 31.71
N PHE A 287 -2.54 -8.20 31.42
CA PHE A 287 -1.50 -8.49 32.43
C PHE A 287 -0.61 -7.28 32.75
N MET A 288 -0.91 -6.11 32.20
CA MET A 288 -0.08 -4.92 32.38
C MET A 288 -0.90 -3.80 32.99
N ASP A 289 -0.23 -2.87 33.67
CA ASP A 289 -0.86 -1.63 34.13
C ASP A 289 -1.27 -0.78 32.93
N ASP A 290 -2.29 0.09 33.10
CA ASP A 290 -2.88 0.85 31.99
C ASP A 290 -1.87 1.71 31.21
N TYR A 291 -0.76 2.11 31.85
CA TYR A 291 0.32 2.85 31.22
C TYR A 291 1.19 1.96 30.31
N ASP A 292 1.62 0.78 30.77
CA ASP A 292 2.50 -0.12 29.99
C ASP A 292 1.78 -0.76 28.81
N LYS A 293 0.45 -0.92 28.88
CA LYS A 293 -0.38 -1.48 27.79
C LYS A 293 -0.21 -0.73 26.48
N ALA A 294 -0.28 0.60 26.51
CA ALA A 294 -0.33 1.39 25.28
C ALA A 294 1.00 1.30 24.50
N TYR A 295 2.13 1.39 25.20
CA TYR A 295 3.46 1.33 24.58
C TYR A 295 3.75 -0.05 23.99
N ILE A 296 3.50 -1.10 24.77
CA ILE A 296 3.81 -2.46 24.35
C ILE A 296 2.86 -2.90 23.24
N CYS A 297 1.57 -2.54 23.28
CA CYS A 297 0.65 -2.82 22.17
C CYS A 297 1.07 -2.08 20.89
N PHE A 298 1.49 -0.81 20.99
CA PHE A 298 1.99 -0.06 19.84
C PHE A 298 3.28 -0.67 19.27
N PHE A 299 4.22 -1.06 20.12
CA PHE A 299 5.46 -1.71 19.71
C PHE A 299 5.20 -3.04 19.00
N ILE A 300 4.37 -3.89 19.60
CA ILE A 300 3.98 -5.19 19.03
C ILE A 300 3.25 -5.00 17.71
N TYR A 301 2.35 -4.01 17.61
CA TYR A 301 1.66 -3.69 16.36
C TYR A 301 2.64 -3.34 15.24
N ASN A 302 3.56 -2.40 15.49
CA ASN A 302 4.50 -1.94 14.46
C ASN A 302 5.44 -3.07 14.02
N PHE A 303 5.89 -3.90 14.96
CA PHE A 303 6.76 -5.04 14.67
C PHE A 303 6.01 -6.14 13.91
N PHE A 304 4.78 -6.45 14.33
CA PHE A 304 3.92 -7.41 13.67
C PHE A 304 3.56 -6.98 12.25
N ASP A 305 3.16 -5.72 12.05
CA ASP A 305 2.90 -5.17 10.72
C ASP A 305 4.16 -5.24 9.85
N ALA A 306 5.33 -4.80 10.36
CA ALA A 306 6.60 -4.85 9.63
C ALA A 306 6.93 -6.25 9.12
N ILE A 307 6.90 -7.24 10.02
CA ILE A 307 7.39 -8.58 9.75
C ILE A 307 6.33 -9.42 9.05
N ALA A 308 5.14 -9.54 9.65
CA ALA A 308 4.14 -10.49 9.19
C ALA A 308 3.40 -9.99 7.94
N LEU A 309 2.95 -8.73 7.93
CA LEU A 309 2.13 -8.20 6.84
C LEU A 309 2.97 -7.62 5.70
N LYS A 310 3.94 -6.77 6.03
CA LYS A 310 4.72 -6.06 5.02
C LYS A 310 5.82 -6.93 4.44
N PHE A 311 6.73 -7.41 5.26
CA PHE A 311 7.84 -8.19 4.72
C PHE A 311 7.41 -9.59 4.27
N THR A 312 6.76 -10.37 5.15
CA THR A 312 6.46 -11.78 4.87
C THR A 312 5.29 -11.92 3.92
N PHE A 313 4.12 -11.35 4.23
CA PHE A 313 2.94 -11.50 3.36
C PHE A 313 3.16 -10.80 2.02
N THR A 314 3.48 -9.49 1.99
CA THR A 314 3.69 -8.81 0.70
C THR A 314 4.86 -9.41 -0.07
N GLY A 315 5.97 -9.77 0.62
CA GLY A 315 7.12 -10.42 0.01
C GLY A 315 6.81 -11.79 -0.58
N SER A 316 6.04 -12.63 0.11
CA SER A 316 5.60 -13.92 -0.44
C SER A 316 4.78 -13.75 -1.72
N ILE A 317 3.93 -12.73 -1.79
CA ILE A 317 3.08 -12.45 -2.96
C ILE A 317 3.90 -11.91 -4.12
N VAL A 318 4.83 -10.99 -3.84
CA VAL A 318 5.80 -10.48 -4.82
C VAL A 318 6.65 -11.64 -5.36
N LYS A 319 7.17 -12.51 -4.49
CA LYS A 319 7.93 -13.70 -4.88
C LYS A 319 7.09 -14.71 -5.67
N CYS A 320 5.81 -14.90 -5.37
CA CYS A 320 4.90 -15.71 -6.21
C CYS A 320 4.85 -15.15 -7.64
N ALA A 321 4.72 -13.83 -7.77
CA ALA A 321 4.63 -13.17 -9.06
C ALA A 321 5.93 -13.26 -9.88
N ILE A 322 7.08 -13.10 -9.22
CA ILE A 322 8.42 -13.19 -9.83
C ILE A 322 8.75 -14.63 -10.21
N ASN A 323 8.53 -15.57 -9.29
CA ASN A 323 9.00 -16.94 -9.42
C ASN A 323 7.98 -17.91 -10.04
N GLY A 324 6.71 -17.53 -10.13
CA GLY A 324 5.65 -18.40 -10.64
C GLY A 324 5.34 -19.58 -9.71
N THR A 325 5.69 -19.47 -8.42
CA THR A 325 5.51 -20.49 -7.39
C THR A 325 4.20 -20.30 -6.61
N ASN A 326 3.84 -21.27 -5.77
CA ASN A 326 2.70 -21.15 -4.85
C ASN A 326 3.06 -20.30 -3.61
N TYR A 327 2.04 -19.91 -2.85
CA TYR A 327 2.20 -19.07 -1.66
C TYR A 327 3.14 -19.71 -0.62
N GLN A 328 2.99 -21.00 -0.33
CA GLN A 328 3.76 -21.66 0.72
C GLN A 328 5.26 -21.61 0.42
N GLU A 329 5.65 -21.99 -0.79
CA GLU A 329 7.03 -21.96 -1.24
C GLU A 329 7.60 -20.53 -1.24
N SER A 330 6.82 -19.55 -1.72
CA SER A 330 7.26 -18.15 -1.70
C SER A 330 7.33 -17.55 -0.30
N ALA A 331 6.47 -17.98 0.62
CA ALA A 331 6.51 -17.55 2.02
C ALA A 331 7.76 -18.09 2.72
N THR A 332 8.12 -19.36 2.51
CA THR A 332 9.38 -19.92 3.02
C THR A 332 10.58 -19.13 2.52
N ARG A 333 10.63 -18.81 1.23
CA ARG A 333 11.71 -17.99 0.68
C ARG A 333 11.73 -16.59 1.30
N ALA A 334 10.59 -15.92 1.43
CA ALA A 334 10.53 -14.60 2.06
C ALA A 334 10.98 -14.63 3.53
N ILE A 335 10.71 -15.71 4.27
CA ILE A 335 11.20 -15.87 5.64
C ILE A 335 12.73 -16.05 5.66
N ASN A 336 13.28 -16.88 4.76
CA ASN A 336 14.73 -17.06 4.68
C ASN A 336 15.45 -15.74 4.37
N ASP A 337 14.95 -14.94 3.43
CA ASP A 337 15.50 -13.59 3.17
C ASP A 337 15.50 -12.70 4.42
N LEU A 338 14.45 -12.79 5.24
CA LEU A 338 14.32 -12.02 6.48
C LEU A 338 15.35 -12.49 7.51
N GLU A 339 15.58 -13.79 7.63
CA GLU A 339 16.54 -14.38 8.57
C GLU A 339 17.99 -14.02 8.21
N GLU A 340 18.32 -14.01 6.92
CA GLU A 340 19.66 -13.67 6.44
C GLU A 340 19.96 -12.16 6.53
N HIS A 341 18.97 -11.32 6.25
CA HIS A 341 19.15 -9.87 6.14
C HIS A 341 18.16 -9.04 6.99
N PRO A 342 17.92 -9.35 8.27
CA PRO A 342 16.78 -8.82 9.03
C PRO A 342 16.81 -7.30 9.14
N ARG A 343 18.00 -6.72 9.32
CA ARG A 343 18.18 -5.27 9.45
C ARG A 343 17.88 -4.53 8.15
N ARG A 344 18.43 -5.01 7.02
CA ARG A 344 18.17 -4.42 5.69
C ARG A 344 16.69 -4.51 5.36
N CYS A 345 16.11 -5.69 5.52
CA CYS A 345 14.73 -5.99 5.19
C CYS A 345 13.73 -5.12 5.96
N LEU A 346 13.89 -5.01 7.28
CA LEU A 346 12.95 -4.27 8.13
C LEU A 346 13.11 -2.75 8.04
N VAL A 347 14.35 -2.25 8.05
CA VAL A 347 14.61 -0.80 7.99
C VAL A 347 14.16 -0.24 6.65
N VAL A 348 14.54 -0.89 5.54
CA VAL A 348 14.19 -0.43 4.19
C VAL A 348 12.68 -0.39 4.00
N THR A 349 11.99 -1.45 4.42
CA THR A 349 10.52 -1.51 4.37
C THR A 349 9.89 -0.36 5.17
N LYS A 350 10.31 -0.17 6.42
CA LYS A 350 9.68 0.84 7.29
C LYS A 350 9.97 2.27 6.86
N VAL A 351 11.22 2.59 6.50
CA VAL A 351 11.58 3.92 5.98
C VAL A 351 10.69 4.29 4.80
N PHE A 352 10.53 3.37 3.85
CA PHE A 352 9.69 3.63 2.68
C PHE A 352 8.21 3.83 3.04
N GLU A 353 7.66 3.07 3.97
CA GLU A 353 6.27 3.29 4.39
C GLU A 353 6.05 4.65 5.03
N TYR A 354 6.97 5.10 5.89
CA TYR A 354 6.88 6.42 6.51
C TYR A 354 7.02 7.55 5.49
N VAL A 355 7.98 7.44 4.57
CA VAL A 355 8.13 8.31 3.39
C VAL A 355 6.79 8.45 2.69
N LEU A 356 6.20 7.32 2.32
CA LEU A 356 5.03 7.27 1.48
C LEU A 356 3.80 7.83 2.20
N THR A 357 3.65 7.46 3.46
CA THR A 357 2.57 7.94 4.33
C THR A 357 2.62 9.45 4.47
N PHE A 358 3.79 10.03 4.67
CA PHE A 358 3.91 11.48 4.80
C PHE A 358 3.55 12.25 3.55
N ILE A 359 4.06 11.83 2.38
CA ILE A 359 3.70 12.46 1.11
C ILE A 359 2.19 12.36 0.91
N GLY A 360 1.61 11.19 1.20
CA GLY A 360 0.18 10.96 1.14
C GLY A 360 -0.62 11.89 2.06
N CYS A 361 -0.19 12.03 3.32
CA CYS A 361 -0.81 12.93 4.28
C CYS A 361 -0.74 14.40 3.83
N ILE A 362 0.41 14.87 3.36
CA ILE A 362 0.55 16.23 2.83
C ILE A 362 -0.38 16.43 1.63
N LEU A 363 -0.38 15.49 0.69
CA LEU A 363 -1.22 15.59 -0.50
C LEU A 363 -2.70 15.66 -0.11
N VAL A 364 -3.17 14.76 0.75
CA VAL A 364 -4.56 14.73 1.21
C VAL A 364 -4.91 16.00 2.01
N LEU A 365 -3.99 16.52 2.82
CA LEU A 365 -4.17 17.78 3.55
C LEU A 365 -4.27 18.99 2.60
N CYS A 366 -3.35 19.13 1.64
CA CYS A 366 -3.36 20.21 0.66
C CYS A 366 -4.64 20.16 -0.20
N LEU A 367 -5.01 18.97 -0.65
CA LEU A 367 -6.28 18.72 -1.31
C LEU A 367 -7.43 19.18 -0.40
N GLY A 368 -7.52 18.67 0.83
CA GLY A 368 -8.60 18.99 1.77
C GLY A 368 -8.73 20.49 2.05
N LEU A 369 -7.61 21.19 2.25
CA LEU A 369 -7.58 22.64 2.42
C LEU A 369 -8.07 23.38 1.17
N SER A 370 -7.71 22.91 -0.03
CA SER A 370 -8.13 23.54 -1.28
C SER A 370 -9.65 23.46 -1.51
N ILE A 371 -10.26 22.29 -1.27
CA ILE A 371 -11.73 22.15 -1.39
C ILE A 371 -12.46 22.86 -0.25
N PHE A 372 -11.88 22.87 0.95
CA PHE A 372 -12.43 23.61 2.08
C PHE A 372 -12.46 25.11 1.79
N ALA A 373 -11.37 25.68 1.27
CA ALA A 373 -11.30 27.08 0.87
C ALA A 373 -12.32 27.39 -0.24
N TYR A 374 -12.43 26.54 -1.26
CA TYR A 374 -13.41 26.69 -2.33
C TYR A 374 -14.85 26.72 -1.80
N VAL A 375 -15.22 25.76 -0.95
CA VAL A 375 -16.58 25.68 -0.38
C VAL A 375 -16.87 26.88 0.54
N SER A 376 -15.87 27.34 1.29
CA SER A 376 -16.02 28.50 2.19
C SER A 376 -16.30 29.80 1.41
N ILE A 377 -15.61 29.99 0.28
CA ILE A 377 -15.76 31.20 -0.57
C ILE A 377 -17.09 31.17 -1.33
N ASP A 378 -17.46 30.04 -1.92
CA ASP A 378 -18.63 29.95 -2.84
C ASP A 378 -19.98 29.81 -2.10
N PHE A 379 -19.99 29.29 -0.86
CA PHE A 379 -21.24 28.96 -0.16
C PHE A 379 -21.48 29.71 1.15
N GLY A 380 -20.50 30.41 1.73
CA GLY A 380 -20.66 31.27 2.91
C GLY A 380 -20.97 30.56 4.25
N ASP A 381 -21.69 29.42 4.23
CA ASP A 381 -21.99 28.58 5.41
C ASP A 381 -21.59 27.11 5.17
N ILE A 382 -20.60 26.67 5.94
CA ILE A 382 -19.98 25.35 5.86
C ILE A 382 -20.88 24.27 6.49
N SER A 383 -21.74 24.64 7.45
CA SER A 383 -22.52 23.69 8.26
C SER A 383 -23.51 22.88 7.41
N SER A 384 -24.03 23.47 6.34
CA SER A 384 -25.01 22.84 5.46
C SER A 384 -24.40 22.03 4.30
N ARG A 385 -23.10 22.24 3.98
CA ARG A 385 -22.45 21.66 2.77
C ARG A 385 -21.10 20.96 3.01
N GLY A 386 -20.70 20.76 4.27
CA GLY A 386 -19.49 19.98 4.62
C GLY A 386 -19.44 18.57 4.02
N ASN A 387 -20.60 17.97 3.71
CA ASN A 387 -20.67 16.69 3.00
C ASN A 387 -19.99 16.73 1.63
N ILE A 388 -20.03 17.86 0.89
CA ILE A 388 -19.37 17.98 -0.43
C ILE A 388 -17.85 17.86 -0.28
N VAL A 389 -17.29 18.53 0.73
CA VAL A 389 -15.86 18.47 1.07
C VAL A 389 -15.46 17.03 1.40
N LEU A 390 -16.24 16.37 2.25
CA LEU A 390 -15.99 14.98 2.65
C LEU A 390 -16.05 14.03 1.44
N TRP A 391 -17.10 14.09 0.62
CA TRP A 391 -17.23 13.24 -0.56
C TRP A 391 -16.11 13.49 -1.58
N ALA A 392 -15.70 14.73 -1.78
CA ALA A 392 -14.60 15.07 -2.69
C ALA A 392 -13.26 14.48 -2.21
N ILE A 393 -12.96 14.58 -0.91
CA ILE A 393 -11.74 14.02 -0.31
C ILE A 393 -11.77 12.49 -0.36
N VAL A 394 -12.87 11.87 0.05
CA VAL A 394 -13.02 10.41 0.08
C VAL A 394 -12.94 9.84 -1.33
N PHE A 395 -13.71 10.38 -2.28
CA PHE A 395 -13.75 9.86 -3.63
C PHE A 395 -12.45 10.12 -4.40
N GLY A 396 -11.91 11.34 -4.36
CA GLY A 396 -10.64 11.66 -5.00
C GLY A 396 -9.47 10.89 -4.37
N GLY A 397 -9.49 10.73 -3.04
CA GLY A 397 -8.51 9.95 -2.29
C GLY A 397 -8.54 8.47 -2.69
N MET A 398 -9.72 7.85 -2.69
CA MET A 398 -9.87 6.43 -3.02
C MET A 398 -9.61 6.13 -4.50
N MET A 399 -10.04 7.00 -5.42
CA MET A 399 -9.95 6.74 -6.86
C MET A 399 -8.61 7.08 -7.48
N PHE A 400 -7.89 8.07 -6.95
CA PHE A 400 -6.67 8.58 -7.60
C PHE A 400 -5.46 8.55 -6.69
N VAL A 401 -5.60 8.98 -5.43
CA VAL A 401 -4.46 9.06 -4.51
C VAL A 401 -4.01 7.66 -4.09
N LEU A 402 -4.91 6.83 -3.56
CA LEU A 402 -4.57 5.47 -3.11
C LEU A 402 -3.97 4.60 -4.22
N PRO A 403 -4.51 4.53 -5.45
CA PRO A 403 -3.93 3.70 -6.51
C PRO A 403 -2.55 4.16 -6.96
N MET A 404 -2.27 5.47 -6.92
CA MET A 404 -0.93 6.00 -7.21
C MET A 404 0.08 5.55 -6.17
N PHE A 405 -0.26 5.69 -4.89
CA PHE A 405 0.57 5.20 -3.79
C PHE A 405 0.75 3.68 -3.83
N TRP A 406 -0.29 2.94 -4.19
CA TRP A 406 -0.22 1.50 -4.40
C TRP A 406 0.75 1.11 -5.53
N THR A 407 0.75 1.87 -6.61
CA THR A 407 1.60 1.64 -7.80
C THR A 407 3.08 1.74 -7.43
N ILE A 408 3.48 2.80 -6.73
CA ILE A 408 4.87 3.01 -6.31
C ILE A 408 5.27 2.05 -5.18
N SER A 409 4.36 1.73 -4.26
CA SER A 409 4.60 0.72 -3.22
C SER A 409 4.86 -0.66 -3.81
N SER A 410 4.04 -1.07 -4.78
CA SER A 410 4.24 -2.32 -5.51
C SER A 410 5.58 -2.36 -6.26
N ALA A 411 5.99 -1.24 -6.88
CA ALA A 411 7.30 -1.13 -7.51
C ALA A 411 8.42 -1.26 -6.48
N TYR A 412 8.34 -0.54 -5.37
CA TYR A 412 9.34 -0.55 -4.30
C TYR A 412 9.60 -1.95 -3.75
N TYR A 413 8.56 -2.64 -3.30
CA TYR A 413 8.70 -4.00 -2.79
C TYR A 413 9.24 -4.95 -3.86
N THR A 414 8.80 -4.81 -5.11
CA THR A 414 9.28 -5.66 -6.20
C THR A 414 10.76 -5.46 -6.47
N ILE A 415 11.22 -4.22 -6.56
CA ILE A 415 12.64 -3.91 -6.76
C ILE A 415 13.47 -4.37 -5.57
N LEU A 416 13.00 -4.16 -4.33
CA LEU A 416 13.66 -4.66 -3.12
C LEU A 416 13.88 -6.18 -3.18
N PHE A 417 12.83 -6.97 -3.44
CA PHE A 417 12.98 -8.43 -3.52
C PHE A 417 13.80 -8.88 -4.73
N CYS A 418 13.76 -8.15 -5.85
CA CYS A 418 14.64 -8.44 -6.98
C CYS A 418 16.11 -8.17 -6.64
N VAL A 419 16.41 -7.09 -5.89
CA VAL A 419 17.77 -6.79 -5.42
C VAL A 419 18.28 -7.88 -4.48
N ILE A 420 17.47 -8.31 -3.51
CA ILE A 420 17.85 -9.40 -2.59
C ILE A 420 18.16 -10.67 -3.38
N GLU A 421 17.28 -11.06 -4.31
CA GLU A 421 17.49 -12.24 -5.16
C GLU A 421 18.70 -12.08 -6.11
N ASP A 422 18.99 -10.88 -6.60
CA ASP A 422 20.19 -10.59 -7.41
C ASP A 422 21.49 -10.75 -6.60
N LEU A 423 21.46 -10.38 -5.31
CA LEU A 423 22.60 -10.56 -4.38
C LEU A 423 22.86 -12.03 -4.04
N GLU A 424 21.84 -12.88 -4.07
CA GLU A 424 21.97 -14.32 -3.83
C GLU A 424 22.50 -15.07 -5.07
N ILE A 425 22.03 -14.68 -6.27
CA ILE A 425 22.33 -15.39 -7.51
C ILE A 425 23.66 -14.93 -8.12
N HIS A 426 23.95 -13.63 -8.05
CA HIS A 426 25.11 -13.01 -8.68
C HIS A 426 26.14 -12.57 -7.64
N ASN A 427 27.41 -12.67 -8.02
CA ASN A 427 28.55 -12.33 -7.16
C ASN A 427 29.39 -11.17 -7.70
N GLY A 428 28.96 -10.53 -8.80
CA GLY A 428 29.66 -9.41 -9.41
C GLY A 428 30.88 -9.77 -10.26
N THR A 429 31.15 -11.07 -10.47
CA THR A 429 32.22 -11.53 -11.37
C THR A 429 31.82 -11.36 -12.83
N GLN A 430 32.80 -11.43 -13.75
CA GLN A 430 32.51 -11.37 -15.19
C GLN A 430 31.60 -12.50 -15.67
N GLU A 431 31.62 -13.65 -14.99
CA GLU A 431 30.77 -14.81 -15.29
C GLU A 431 29.35 -14.66 -14.73
N ARG A 432 29.18 -13.92 -13.63
CA ARG A 432 27.89 -13.67 -12.95
C ARG A 432 27.76 -12.20 -12.52
N PRO A 433 27.62 -11.28 -13.49
CA PRO A 433 27.51 -9.86 -13.18
C PRO A 433 26.14 -9.55 -12.57
N PHE A 434 26.09 -8.52 -11.72
CA PHE A 434 24.83 -8.01 -11.18
C PHE A 434 23.96 -7.40 -12.28
N VAL A 435 22.65 -7.60 -12.17
CA VAL A 435 21.67 -7.01 -13.11
C VAL A 435 21.24 -5.61 -12.66
N MET A 436 21.27 -5.35 -11.35
CA MET A 436 20.95 -4.04 -10.78
C MET A 436 21.81 -2.92 -11.36
N SER A 437 21.28 -1.70 -11.39
CA SER A 437 22.03 -0.54 -11.87
C SER A 437 23.24 -0.24 -10.98
N GLN A 438 24.31 0.31 -11.57
CA GLN A 438 25.54 0.63 -10.84
C GLN A 438 25.29 1.51 -9.61
N LYS A 439 24.41 2.51 -9.70
CA LYS A 439 24.02 3.38 -8.58
C LYS A 439 23.34 2.61 -7.44
N LEU A 440 22.54 1.61 -7.79
CA LEU A 440 21.87 0.76 -6.80
C LEU A 440 22.86 -0.20 -6.16
N HIS A 441 23.79 -0.75 -6.94
CA HIS A 441 24.89 -1.56 -6.42
C HIS A 441 25.80 -0.78 -5.46
N GLU A 442 26.17 0.44 -5.83
CA GLU A 442 26.89 1.37 -4.95
C GLU A 442 26.09 1.64 -3.66
N ALA A 443 24.78 1.86 -3.75
CA ALA A 443 23.93 2.09 -2.57
C ALA A 443 23.79 0.86 -1.65
N VAL A 444 23.88 -0.37 -2.20
CA VAL A 444 23.90 -1.61 -1.41
C VAL A 444 25.23 -1.80 -0.67
N ASN A 445 26.34 -1.44 -1.32
CA ASN A 445 27.68 -1.60 -0.77
C ASN A 445 28.14 -0.42 0.10
N HIS A 446 27.40 0.69 0.09
CA HIS A 446 27.74 1.88 0.85
C HIS A 446 27.54 1.63 2.36
N ASN A 447 28.63 1.63 3.10
CA ASN A 447 28.66 1.70 4.56
C ASN A 447 29.08 3.14 4.94
N GLY A 448 28.42 3.79 5.90
CA GLY A 448 28.66 5.19 6.28
C GLY A 448 27.46 6.16 6.06
N PRO A 449 27.26 7.18 6.91
CA PRO A 449 26.19 8.18 6.76
C PRO A 449 26.36 9.00 5.48
N PRO A 450 25.31 9.66 4.94
CA PRO A 450 25.48 10.65 3.87
C PRO A 450 26.43 11.77 4.31
N ALA A 451 27.30 12.26 3.42
CA ALA A 451 28.29 13.30 3.75
C ALA A 451 27.65 14.59 4.33
N SER A 452 26.45 14.96 3.88
CA SER A 452 25.70 16.10 4.45
C SER A 452 25.18 15.88 5.87
N PHE A 453 25.20 14.65 6.37
CA PHE A 453 24.81 14.30 7.74
C PHE A 453 25.94 14.55 8.74
N HIS A 454 27.20 14.41 8.30
CA HIS A 454 28.35 14.77 9.13
C HIS A 454 28.26 16.23 9.58
N SER A 455 27.90 17.15 8.67
CA SER A 455 27.72 18.57 8.97
C SER A 455 26.55 18.86 9.94
N CYS A 456 25.49 18.06 9.90
CA CYS A 456 24.34 18.23 10.78
C CYS A 456 24.61 17.68 12.20
N MET A 457 25.33 16.56 12.31
CA MET A 457 25.74 16.00 13.60
C MET A 457 26.87 16.78 14.28
N THR A 458 27.80 17.41 13.55
CA THR A 458 28.73 18.39 14.15
C THR A 458 28.01 19.66 14.61
N CYS A 459 26.99 20.13 13.90
CA CYS A 459 26.15 21.24 14.38
C CYS A 459 25.32 20.89 15.63
N CYS A 460 24.90 19.63 15.78
CA CYS A 460 24.13 19.16 16.95
C CYS A 460 24.99 18.54 18.06
N GLY A 461 26.34 18.56 17.96
CA GLY A 461 27.26 18.09 19.01
C GLY A 461 27.23 16.58 19.27
N ALA A 462 26.70 15.77 18.36
CA ALA A 462 26.46 14.33 18.59
C ALA A 462 27.65 13.42 18.23
N ILE A 463 28.69 13.93 17.57
CA ILE A 463 29.90 13.18 17.22
C ILE A 463 31.12 14.04 17.53
N ASN A 464 31.99 13.54 18.41
CA ASN A 464 33.32 14.10 18.64
C ASN A 464 34.22 13.66 17.47
N THR A 465 34.88 14.60 16.81
CA THR A 465 35.65 14.40 15.56
C THR A 465 36.98 13.66 15.71
N ASP A 466 37.27 13.04 16.85
CA ASP A 466 38.63 12.62 17.21
C ASP A 466 38.94 11.11 17.08
N GLN A 467 38.14 10.32 16.36
CA GLN A 467 38.49 8.93 16.07
C GLN A 467 38.33 8.56 14.59
N ARG A 468 39.26 9.04 13.76
CA ARG A 468 39.65 8.39 12.50
C ARG A 468 41.10 8.78 12.14
N ILE A 469 42.07 8.17 12.82
CA ILE A 469 43.35 7.76 12.23
C ILE A 469 43.76 6.47 12.96
N GLU A 470 43.40 5.32 12.38
CA GLU A 470 44.22 4.12 12.18
C GLU A 470 43.42 3.04 11.45
#